data_AF-A0A849WCZ6-F1
#
_entry.id   AF-A0A849WCZ6-F1
#
_cell.length_a   1.000
_cell.length_b   1.000
_cell.length_c   1.000
_cell.angle_alpha   90.00
_cell.angle_beta   90.00
_cell.angle_gamma   90.00
#
_symmetry.space_group_name_H-M   'P 1'
#
loop_
_entity.id
_entity.type
_entity.pdbx_description
1 polymer ?
#
loop_
_entity_poly.entity_id
_entity_poly.type
_entity_poly.pdbx_seq_one_letter_code
_entity_poly.pdbx_strand_id
1 'polypeptide(L)'
;MKNSILFSFLFIALLSFTFASDWEIDQIMRFQFAYVPDGNNPVLGENVESMKSLGLSNDYAPDIDNIPLSGIKGLGFTLPDRENNDQYKLYLKLFDFPSSWDAAKASSLVLEKFFLDKLSHGTKIAQFASHGKNLAIKFGVIDKASQSFSERNPYPSLLLEKSNPEFAKKFFQNVPFFSLYVTPGQEKSFDNDNEKAAYSASGVVAMHKQILAIYQKELEEFEGQEPEKYYYFRKAGKVCCSKPDKPSFVIKIQKNPFVFSNWKDLPMPSNPKKHFLSGLLLIYRSEIKGLSTLASETVFEVGSLIRLP
;
A
#
# COMPACT_ATOMS: atom_id res chain seq x y z
N MET A 1 -8.16 -27.21 -27.96
CA MET A 1 -7.77 -25.80 -28.14
C MET A 1 -7.54 -25.19 -26.77
N LYS A 2 -6.28 -25.12 -26.34
CA LYS A 2 -5.86 -24.48 -25.09
C LYS A 2 -5.32 -23.10 -25.47
N ASN A 3 -6.09 -22.04 -25.22
CA ASN A 3 -5.61 -20.68 -25.41
C ASN A 3 -4.72 -20.31 -24.23
N SER A 4 -3.42 -20.46 -24.44
CA SER A 4 -2.37 -19.90 -23.61
C SER A 4 -2.37 -18.38 -23.80
N ILE A 5 -2.97 -17.64 -22.85
CA ILE A 5 -2.80 -16.19 -22.78
C ILE A 5 -1.43 -15.95 -22.15
N LEU A 6 -0.42 -15.92 -23.01
CA LEU A 6 0.90 -15.41 -22.71
C LEU A 6 0.72 -13.90 -22.44
N PHE A 7 0.82 -13.48 -21.18
CA PHE A 7 0.93 -12.06 -20.83
C PHE A 7 2.26 -11.53 -21.37
N SER A 8 2.22 -10.95 -22.57
CA SER A 8 3.33 -10.15 -23.09
C SER A 8 3.44 -8.87 -22.28
N PHE A 9 4.30 -8.89 -21.26
CA PHE A 9 4.92 -7.69 -20.71
C PHE A 9 5.90 -7.14 -21.75
N LEU A 10 5.38 -6.44 -22.77
CA LEU A 10 6.24 -5.73 -23.71
C LEU A 10 6.64 -4.38 -23.10
N PHE A 11 7.89 -4.34 -22.69
CA PHE A 11 8.67 -3.16 -22.31
C PHE A 11 8.56 -2.08 -23.41
N ILE A 12 8.02 -0.91 -23.06
CA ILE A 12 8.41 0.36 -23.69
C ILE A 12 8.89 1.27 -22.56
N ALA A 13 10.09 0.97 -22.09
CA ALA A 13 10.88 1.85 -21.24
C ALA A 13 11.60 2.86 -22.14
N LEU A 14 10.92 3.91 -22.63
CA LEU A 14 11.63 5.00 -23.34
C LEU A 14 10.87 6.34 -23.49
N LEU A 15 9.89 6.64 -22.62
CA LEU A 15 9.24 7.96 -22.60
C LEU A 15 9.28 8.68 -21.23
N SER A 16 9.98 8.14 -20.24
CA SER A 16 9.83 8.58 -18.83
C SER A 16 10.88 9.59 -18.33
N PHE A 17 11.72 10.17 -19.19
CA PHE A 17 12.86 10.99 -18.71
C PHE A 17 12.62 12.51 -18.61
N THR A 18 11.42 13.01 -18.89
CA THR A 18 11.10 14.45 -18.80
C THR A 18 9.83 14.75 -18.00
N PHE A 19 9.55 13.98 -16.95
CA PHE A 19 8.40 14.25 -16.07
C PHE A 19 8.84 14.43 -14.61
N ALA A 20 7.98 15.12 -13.85
CA ALA A 20 8.27 15.92 -12.64
C ALA A 20 9.44 15.45 -11.78
N SER A 21 10.29 16.40 -11.36
CA SER A 21 11.38 16.16 -10.39
C SER A 21 10.88 16.02 -8.95
N ASP A 22 9.59 16.25 -8.71
CA ASP A 22 9.01 16.32 -7.38
C ASP A 22 7.58 15.72 -7.35
N TRP A 23 7.07 15.51 -6.15
CA TRP A 23 5.78 14.90 -5.87
C TRP A 23 5.05 15.63 -4.73
N GLU A 24 3.73 15.50 -4.67
CA GLU A 24 2.88 16.02 -3.60
C GLU A 24 1.94 14.91 -3.10
N ILE A 25 1.43 15.06 -1.87
CA ILE A 25 0.50 14.08 -1.27
C ILE A 25 -0.86 14.19 -1.96
N ASP A 26 -1.39 13.06 -2.40
CA ASP A 26 -2.79 12.95 -2.83
C ASP A 26 -3.70 12.97 -1.59
N GLN A 27 -4.16 14.16 -1.22
CA GLN A 27 -4.94 14.37 -0.01
C GLN A 27 -6.30 13.65 -0.02
N ILE A 28 -6.85 13.35 -1.21
CA ILE A 28 -8.16 12.71 -1.36
C ILE A 28 -8.09 11.27 -0.86
N MET A 29 -7.01 10.56 -1.18
CA MET A 29 -6.90 9.14 -0.84
C MET A 29 -6.55 8.90 0.63
N ARG A 30 -6.11 9.93 1.36
CA ARG A 30 -5.64 9.82 2.76
C ARG A 30 -4.44 8.86 2.89
N PHE A 31 -3.83 8.83 4.07
CA PHE A 31 -2.84 7.82 4.43
C PHE A 31 -3.58 6.57 4.94
N GLN A 32 -3.28 5.41 4.40
CA GLN A 32 -4.13 4.23 4.57
C GLN A 32 -3.43 3.12 5.34
N PHE A 33 -4.17 2.50 6.25
CA PHE A 33 -3.79 1.26 6.96
C PHE A 33 -4.62 0.12 6.38
N ALA A 34 -4.01 -0.79 5.62
CA ALA A 34 -4.73 -1.90 5.03
C ALA A 34 -4.90 -3.01 6.07
N TYR A 35 -6.12 -3.23 6.53
CA TYR A 35 -6.44 -4.23 7.55
C TYR A 35 -7.15 -5.40 6.90
N VAL A 36 -6.56 -6.60 6.99
CA VAL A 36 -7.17 -7.84 6.52
C VAL A 36 -7.29 -8.77 7.72
N PRO A 37 -8.50 -9.03 8.23
CA PRO A 37 -8.68 -9.83 9.44
C PRO A 37 -8.32 -11.28 9.14
N ASP A 38 -7.73 -11.95 10.14
CA ASP A 38 -7.39 -13.38 10.11
C ASP A 38 -8.60 -14.32 10.26
N GLY A 39 -9.82 -13.77 10.19
CA GLY A 39 -11.08 -14.49 10.38
C GLY A 39 -11.43 -14.79 11.84
N ASN A 40 -10.58 -14.47 12.81
CA ASN A 40 -10.69 -14.96 14.20
C ASN A 40 -11.07 -13.89 15.24
N ASN A 41 -11.52 -12.70 14.85
CA ASN A 41 -11.86 -11.67 15.85
C ASN A 41 -13.12 -10.89 15.47
N PRO A 42 -14.35 -11.42 15.71
CA PRO A 42 -15.48 -10.52 15.91
C PRO A 42 -15.17 -9.69 17.17
N VAL A 43 -15.02 -8.38 16.99
CA VAL A 43 -14.89 -7.45 18.11
C VAL A 43 -16.27 -7.33 18.75
N LEU A 44 -16.45 -7.96 19.90
CA LEU A 44 -17.72 -8.01 20.63
C LEU A 44 -17.58 -7.26 21.96
N GLY A 45 -18.57 -6.44 22.31
CA GLY A 45 -18.63 -5.75 23.60
C GLY A 45 -19.25 -4.35 23.52
N GLU A 46 -19.40 -3.70 24.67
CA GLU A 46 -20.01 -2.37 24.81
C GLU A 46 -19.06 -1.23 24.38
N ASN A 47 -17.74 -1.48 24.34
CA ASN A 47 -16.71 -0.51 23.98
C ASN A 47 -16.28 -0.57 22.51
N VAL A 48 -17.20 -0.97 21.64
CA VAL A 48 -16.93 -1.13 20.20
C VAL A 48 -17.52 0.05 19.42
N GLU A 49 -16.79 0.50 18.41
CA GLU A 49 -17.24 1.49 17.45
C GLU A 49 -17.35 0.84 16.07
N SER A 50 -18.50 1.03 15.41
CA SER A 50 -18.61 0.76 13.98
C SER A 50 -18.05 1.95 13.22
N MET A 51 -16.98 1.72 12.45
CA MET A 51 -16.38 2.78 11.66
C MET A 51 -17.32 3.22 10.53
N LYS A 52 -17.32 4.53 10.27
CA LYS A 52 -18.08 5.11 9.16
C LYS A 52 -17.33 4.89 7.85
N SER A 53 -18.03 4.48 6.78
CA SER A 53 -17.45 4.43 5.44
C SER A 53 -17.15 5.83 4.92
N LEU A 54 -16.09 5.96 4.10
CA LEU A 54 -15.78 7.20 3.41
C LEU A 54 -16.80 7.57 2.30
N GLY A 55 -17.72 6.66 1.96
CA GLY A 55 -18.79 6.93 0.99
C GLY A 55 -18.32 6.98 -0.47
N LEU A 56 -17.25 6.27 -0.81
CA LEU A 56 -16.80 6.15 -2.22
C LEU A 56 -17.73 5.26 -3.06
N SER A 57 -18.46 4.38 -2.39
CA SER A 57 -19.52 3.50 -2.93
C SER A 57 -20.67 3.41 -1.92
N ASN A 58 -21.74 2.71 -2.28
CA ASN A 58 -22.85 2.43 -1.36
C ASN A 58 -22.35 1.70 -0.11
N ASP A 59 -22.99 1.92 1.05
CA ASP A 59 -22.55 1.34 2.33
C ASP A 59 -22.46 -0.19 2.32
N TYR A 60 -23.40 -0.85 1.62
CA TYR A 60 -23.41 -2.31 1.50
C TYR A 60 -22.39 -2.86 0.51
N ALA A 61 -21.77 -2.04 -0.34
CA ALA A 61 -20.87 -2.48 -1.40
C ALA A 61 -19.41 -2.22 -1.03
N PRO A 62 -18.46 -3.05 -1.49
CA PRO A 62 -17.05 -2.71 -1.45
C PRO A 62 -16.73 -1.51 -2.36
N ASP A 63 -15.69 -0.75 -2.02
CA ASP A 63 -15.17 0.31 -2.89
C ASP A 63 -14.31 -0.24 -4.05
N ILE A 64 -13.81 -1.47 -3.88
CA ILE A 64 -13.00 -2.24 -4.83
C ILE A 64 -13.46 -3.69 -4.84
N ASP A 65 -13.85 -4.22 -6.01
CA ASP A 65 -14.44 -5.57 -6.15
C ASP A 65 -13.94 -6.35 -7.37
N ASN A 66 -12.97 -5.81 -8.09
CA ASN A 66 -12.50 -6.33 -9.36
C ASN A 66 -11.08 -6.87 -9.30
N ILE A 67 -10.44 -6.95 -8.12
CA ILE A 67 -9.08 -7.46 -7.93
C ILE A 67 -9.10 -8.97 -7.65
N PRO A 68 -8.66 -9.83 -8.60
CA PRO A 68 -8.41 -11.23 -8.30
C PRO A 68 -7.29 -11.36 -7.26
N LEU A 69 -7.41 -12.31 -6.33
CA LEU A 69 -6.41 -12.51 -5.28
C LEU A 69 -5.04 -12.88 -5.87
N SER A 70 -5.02 -13.70 -6.93
CA SER A 70 -3.79 -14.00 -7.68
C SER A 70 -3.18 -12.77 -8.34
N GLY A 71 -4.02 -11.85 -8.85
CA GLY A 71 -3.58 -10.61 -9.48
C GLY A 71 -2.83 -9.69 -8.51
N ILE A 72 -3.42 -9.38 -7.35
CA ILE A 72 -2.76 -8.50 -6.37
C ILE A 72 -1.51 -9.13 -5.77
N LYS A 73 -1.49 -10.45 -5.58
CA LYS A 73 -0.27 -11.16 -5.15
C LYS A 73 0.79 -11.17 -6.23
N GLY A 74 0.40 -11.28 -7.50
CA GLY A 74 1.30 -11.13 -8.65
C GLY A 74 1.94 -9.74 -8.75
N LEU A 75 1.31 -8.69 -8.21
CA LEU A 75 1.93 -7.37 -8.05
C LEU A 75 2.96 -7.31 -6.92
N GLY A 76 2.97 -8.29 -6.01
CA GLY A 76 3.93 -8.44 -4.92
C GLY A 76 3.36 -8.23 -3.51
N PHE A 77 2.07 -7.96 -3.34
CA PHE A 77 1.49 -7.77 -2.00
C PHE A 77 1.49 -9.07 -1.17
N THR A 78 1.85 -8.95 0.11
CA THR A 78 1.95 -10.07 1.06
C THR A 78 0.60 -10.35 1.74
N LEU A 79 -0.34 -10.90 0.98
CA LEU A 79 -1.66 -11.30 1.47
C LEU A 79 -1.72 -12.78 1.85
N PRO A 80 -2.61 -13.18 2.80
CA PRO A 80 -2.79 -14.58 3.18
C PRO A 80 -3.03 -15.51 1.98
N ASP A 81 -2.45 -16.71 2.02
CA ASP A 81 -2.69 -17.76 1.03
C ASP A 81 -4.08 -18.39 1.18
N ARG A 82 -4.68 -18.73 0.03
CA ARG A 82 -5.85 -19.60 -0.07
C ARG A 82 -5.56 -20.70 -1.09
N GLU A 83 -6.11 -21.89 -0.91
CA GLU A 83 -6.11 -22.90 -1.97
C GLU A 83 -6.90 -22.36 -3.17
N ASN A 84 -6.36 -22.48 -4.38
CA ASN A 84 -6.96 -21.99 -5.62
C ASN A 84 -7.25 -20.47 -5.62
N ASN A 85 -6.20 -19.65 -5.43
CA ASN A 85 -6.29 -18.17 -5.38
C ASN A 85 -7.12 -17.55 -6.52
N ASP A 86 -7.19 -18.15 -7.71
CA ASP A 86 -7.96 -17.63 -8.86
C ASP A 86 -9.48 -17.66 -8.64
N GLN A 87 -9.97 -18.43 -7.67
CA GLN A 87 -11.39 -18.45 -7.31
C GLN A 87 -11.77 -17.35 -6.31
N TYR A 88 -10.78 -16.58 -5.82
CA TYR A 88 -10.96 -15.58 -4.78
C TYR A 88 -10.64 -14.18 -5.30
N LYS A 89 -11.32 -13.19 -4.72
CA LYS A 89 -11.04 -11.77 -4.91
C LYS A 89 -10.69 -11.14 -3.58
N LEU A 90 -9.91 -10.07 -3.65
CA LEU A 90 -9.79 -9.13 -2.54
C LEU A 90 -10.82 -8.02 -2.74
N TYR A 91 -11.81 -7.98 -1.86
CA TYR A 91 -12.75 -6.88 -1.75
C TYR A 91 -12.22 -5.88 -0.73
N LEU A 92 -12.30 -4.58 -1.01
CA LEU A 92 -11.80 -3.55 -0.10
C LEU A 92 -12.82 -2.44 0.05
N LYS A 93 -12.90 -1.88 1.26
CA LYS A 93 -13.69 -0.68 1.56
C LYS A 93 -12.91 0.23 2.50
N LEU A 94 -12.99 1.54 2.27
CA LEU A 94 -12.33 2.55 3.08
C LEU A 94 -13.28 3.09 4.15
N PHE A 95 -12.73 3.18 5.35
CA PHE A 95 -13.38 3.66 6.56
C PHE A 95 -12.59 4.81 7.17
N ASP A 96 -13.30 5.68 7.90
CA ASP A 96 -12.68 6.70 8.73
C ASP A 96 -11.73 6.06 9.76
N PHE A 97 -10.66 6.77 10.09
CA PHE A 97 -9.76 6.37 11.17
C PHE A 97 -10.44 6.60 12.53
N PRO A 98 -10.33 5.67 13.49
CA PRO A 98 -10.98 5.78 14.79
C PRO A 98 -10.54 7.04 15.54
N SER A 99 -11.51 7.87 15.90
CA SER A 99 -11.28 9.14 16.61
C SER A 99 -10.68 8.96 18.00
N SER A 100 -10.89 7.80 18.62
CA SER A 100 -10.33 7.44 19.92
C SER A 100 -8.85 7.06 19.88
N TRP A 101 -8.26 6.89 18.70
CA TRP A 101 -6.85 6.53 18.54
C TRP A 101 -6.02 7.76 18.21
N ASP A 102 -4.78 7.78 18.73
CA ASP A 102 -3.82 8.84 18.43
C ASP A 102 -3.26 8.67 17.01
N ALA A 103 -3.70 9.54 16.10
CA ALA A 103 -3.31 9.56 14.69
C ALA A 103 -1.80 9.82 14.49
N ALA A 104 -1.22 10.72 15.29
CA ALA A 104 0.20 11.05 15.20
C ALA A 104 1.06 9.84 15.63
N LYS A 105 0.68 9.19 16.73
CA LYS A 105 1.36 7.97 17.21
C LYS A 105 1.20 6.81 16.23
N ALA A 106 0.02 6.63 15.64
CA ALA A 106 -0.23 5.56 14.67
C ALA A 106 0.60 5.74 13.39
N SER A 107 0.63 6.96 12.85
CA SER A 107 1.37 7.24 11.62
C SER A 107 2.89 7.29 11.84
N SER A 108 3.40 7.83 12.96
CA SER A 108 4.85 7.91 13.20
C SER A 108 5.53 6.55 13.16
N LEU A 109 4.85 5.50 13.64
CA LEU A 109 5.33 4.12 13.56
C LEU A 109 5.63 3.68 12.12
N VAL A 110 4.89 4.17 11.14
CA VAL A 110 5.11 3.84 9.73
C VAL A 110 6.17 4.76 9.13
N LEU A 111 6.08 6.06 9.42
CA LEU A 111 7.01 7.06 8.89
C LEU A 111 8.45 6.72 9.27
N GLU A 112 8.70 6.41 10.54
CA GLU A 112 10.03 6.06 11.05
C GLU A 112 10.52 4.72 10.49
N LYS A 113 9.63 3.71 10.39
CA LYS A 113 9.99 2.36 9.89
C LYS A 113 10.48 2.37 8.44
N PHE A 114 9.92 3.26 7.62
CA PHE A 114 10.24 3.37 6.20
C PHE A 114 11.08 4.62 5.86
N PHE A 115 11.55 5.36 6.87
CA PHE A 115 12.32 6.61 6.74
C PHE A 115 11.62 7.70 5.91
N LEU A 116 10.28 7.72 5.94
CA LEU A 116 9.48 8.70 5.20
C LEU A 116 9.58 10.10 5.82
N ASP A 117 9.85 10.16 7.12
CA ASP A 117 10.13 11.39 7.87
C ASP A 117 11.42 12.10 7.40
N LYS A 118 12.34 11.36 6.77
CA LYS A 118 13.62 11.88 6.25
C LYS A 118 13.58 12.35 4.80
N LEU A 119 12.46 12.19 4.09
CA LEU A 119 12.29 12.71 2.73
C LEU A 119 12.32 14.25 2.74
N SER A 120 12.58 14.88 1.59
CA SER A 120 12.57 16.35 1.47
C SER A 120 11.23 16.97 1.92
N HIS A 121 10.13 16.26 1.69
CA HIS A 121 8.78 16.62 2.15
C HIS A 121 8.33 15.81 3.38
N GLY A 122 9.24 15.16 4.10
CA GLY A 122 8.92 14.27 5.23
C GLY A 122 8.13 14.95 6.34
N THR A 123 8.45 16.21 6.67
CA THR A 123 7.66 17.00 7.63
C THR A 123 6.23 17.26 7.15
N LYS A 124 6.01 17.46 5.84
CA LYS A 124 4.65 17.58 5.29
C LYS A 124 3.87 16.29 5.44
N ILE A 125 4.51 15.12 5.20
CA ILE A 125 3.88 13.81 5.42
C ILE A 125 3.49 13.66 6.90
N ALA A 126 4.41 13.97 7.82
CA ALA A 126 4.16 13.86 9.26
C ALA A 126 3.01 14.78 9.72
N GLN A 127 2.97 16.03 9.26
CA GLN A 127 1.89 16.97 9.55
C GLN A 127 0.56 16.54 8.94
N PHE A 128 0.57 16.00 7.73
CA PHE A 128 -0.63 15.46 7.09
C PHE A 128 -1.18 14.28 7.89
N ALA A 129 -0.33 13.29 8.19
CA ALA A 129 -0.73 12.03 8.84
C ALA A 129 -0.96 12.14 10.37
N SER A 130 -0.60 13.26 11.00
CA SER A 130 -0.90 13.50 12.42
C SER A 130 -2.37 13.79 12.72
N HIS A 131 -3.20 13.97 11.69
CA HIS A 131 -4.62 14.27 11.84
C HIS A 131 -5.47 13.08 11.40
N GLY A 132 -6.34 12.56 12.28
CA GLY A 132 -7.18 11.38 11.99
C GLY A 132 -8.05 11.50 10.73
N LYS A 133 -8.52 12.71 10.39
CA LYS A 133 -9.27 12.97 9.15
C LYS A 133 -8.48 12.70 7.85
N ASN A 134 -7.15 12.70 7.94
CA ASN A 134 -6.23 12.43 6.84
C ASN A 134 -5.73 10.98 6.86
N LEU A 135 -6.23 10.17 7.79
CA LEU A 135 -5.99 8.74 7.86
C LEU A 135 -7.26 7.98 7.44
N ALA A 136 -7.07 6.76 6.96
CA ALA A 136 -8.15 5.84 6.65
C ALA A 136 -7.75 4.39 6.95
N ILE A 137 -8.74 3.55 7.25
CA ILE A 137 -8.56 2.10 7.29
C ILE A 137 -9.09 1.52 5.97
N LYS A 138 -8.21 0.85 5.22
CA LYS A 138 -8.56 0.09 4.03
C LYS A 138 -8.88 -1.34 4.46
N PHE A 139 -10.15 -1.62 4.73
CA PHE A 139 -10.59 -2.91 5.27
C PHE A 139 -10.80 -3.92 4.14
N GLY A 140 -10.04 -5.01 4.16
CA GLY A 140 -10.05 -6.04 3.13
C GLY A 140 -10.74 -7.33 3.56
N VAL A 141 -11.57 -7.87 2.67
CA VAL A 141 -12.23 -9.17 2.80
C VAL A 141 -11.82 -10.04 1.61
N ILE A 142 -11.25 -11.21 1.90
CA ILE A 142 -10.92 -12.21 0.88
C ILE A 142 -12.07 -13.23 0.82
N ASP A 143 -12.79 -13.25 -0.29
CA ASP A 143 -13.94 -14.15 -0.49
C ASP A 143 -14.00 -14.63 -1.96
N LYS A 144 -14.90 -15.57 -2.26
CA LYS A 144 -15.09 -16.13 -3.59
C LYS A 144 -15.41 -15.03 -4.59
N ALA A 145 -14.88 -15.14 -5.80
CA ALA A 145 -15.11 -14.19 -6.88
C ALA A 145 -16.59 -14.02 -7.28
N SER A 146 -17.43 -15.02 -6.94
CA SER A 146 -18.88 -15.02 -7.13
C SER A 146 -19.66 -14.30 -6.01
N GLN A 147 -18.98 -13.80 -4.98
CA GLN A 147 -19.63 -13.08 -3.89
C GLN A 147 -20.32 -11.82 -4.42
N SER A 148 -21.60 -11.67 -4.08
CA SER A 148 -22.42 -10.51 -4.45
C SER A 148 -22.86 -9.76 -3.21
N PHE A 149 -22.50 -8.48 -3.14
CA PHE A 149 -22.86 -7.60 -2.05
C PHE A 149 -24.17 -6.88 -2.34
N SER A 150 -25.06 -6.82 -1.34
CA SER A 150 -26.37 -6.17 -1.43
C SER A 150 -26.83 -5.73 -0.06
N GLU A 151 -27.91 -4.97 0.05
CA GLU A 151 -28.48 -4.61 1.36
C GLU A 151 -28.80 -5.82 2.25
N ARG A 152 -29.19 -6.96 1.64
CA ARG A 152 -29.49 -8.21 2.36
C ARG A 152 -28.26 -9.04 2.71
N ASN A 153 -27.13 -8.77 2.04
CA ASN A 153 -25.84 -9.43 2.25
C ASN A 153 -24.74 -8.36 2.12
N PRO A 154 -24.64 -7.45 3.10
CA PRO A 154 -23.81 -6.26 2.97
C PRO A 154 -22.34 -6.61 3.14
N TYR A 155 -21.48 -5.72 2.63
CA TYR A 155 -20.08 -5.72 2.99
C TYR A 155 -19.95 -5.61 4.52
N PRO A 156 -19.07 -6.41 5.17
CA PRO A 156 -18.99 -6.42 6.62
C PRO A 156 -18.64 -5.04 7.20
N SER A 157 -19.31 -4.67 8.30
CA SER A 157 -18.95 -3.49 9.08
C SER A 157 -17.56 -3.66 9.71
N LEU A 158 -16.77 -2.59 9.70
CA LEU A 158 -15.52 -2.54 10.45
C LEU A 158 -15.80 -2.15 11.91
N LEU A 159 -15.60 -3.10 12.82
CA LEU A 159 -15.77 -2.92 14.26
C LEU A 159 -14.40 -2.81 14.94
N LEU A 160 -14.19 -1.76 15.76
CA LEU A 160 -12.94 -1.53 16.48
C LEU A 160 -13.21 -1.19 17.95
N GLU A 161 -12.34 -1.63 18.86
CA GLU A 161 -12.43 -1.21 20.26
C GLU A 161 -11.98 0.24 20.47
N LYS A 162 -12.78 0.99 21.22
CA LYS A 162 -12.49 2.35 21.65
C LYS A 162 -11.47 2.33 22.77
N SER A 163 -10.48 3.22 22.70
CA SER A 163 -9.57 3.52 23.81
C SER A 163 -8.85 2.30 24.42
N ASN A 164 -8.65 1.21 23.66
CA ASN A 164 -7.90 0.03 24.08
C ASN A 164 -6.54 -0.04 23.36
N PRO A 165 -5.43 0.32 24.02
CA PRO A 165 -4.10 0.31 23.42
C PRO A 165 -3.62 -1.07 22.98
N GLU A 166 -3.99 -2.14 23.69
CA GLU A 166 -3.59 -3.51 23.32
C GLU A 166 -4.35 -3.98 22.08
N PHE A 167 -5.63 -3.62 21.96
CA PHE A 167 -6.39 -3.85 20.73
C PHE A 167 -5.77 -3.09 19.54
N ALA A 168 -5.48 -1.79 19.70
CA ALA A 168 -4.85 -1.01 18.64
C ALA A 168 -3.49 -1.61 18.22
N LYS A 169 -2.69 -2.04 19.19
CA LYS A 169 -1.42 -2.74 18.93
C LYS A 169 -1.61 -4.04 18.14
N LYS A 170 -2.59 -4.87 18.52
CA LYS A 170 -2.94 -6.10 17.79
C LYS A 170 -3.47 -5.81 16.39
N PHE A 171 -4.26 -4.75 16.24
CA PHE A 171 -4.73 -4.27 14.94
C PHE A 171 -3.55 -3.95 14.02
N PHE A 172 -2.59 -3.14 14.47
CA PHE A 172 -1.43 -2.76 13.65
C PHE A 172 -0.47 -3.94 13.35
N GLN A 173 -0.53 -5.04 14.11
CA GLN A 173 0.18 -6.28 13.77
C GLN A 173 -0.46 -7.03 12.58
N ASN A 174 -1.76 -6.81 12.35
CA ASN A 174 -2.55 -7.39 11.27
C ASN A 174 -2.75 -6.43 10.08
N VAL A 175 -1.90 -5.40 9.98
CA VAL A 175 -1.85 -4.51 8.82
C VAL A 175 -0.77 -5.03 7.86
N PRO A 176 -1.11 -5.85 6.84
CA PRO A 176 -0.14 -6.37 5.88
C PRO A 176 0.58 -5.27 5.09
N PHE A 177 -0.10 -4.15 4.84
CA PHE A 177 0.49 -3.03 4.12
C PHE A 177 -0.10 -1.68 4.49
N PHE A 178 0.67 -0.63 4.24
CA PHE A 178 0.23 0.76 4.34
C PHE A 178 0.28 1.40 2.95
N SER A 179 -0.53 2.42 2.71
CA SER A 179 -0.54 3.12 1.43
C SER A 179 -0.46 4.64 1.59
N LEU A 180 0.37 5.27 0.78
CA LEU A 180 0.37 6.71 0.53
C LEU A 180 0.21 6.94 -0.97
N TYR A 181 -0.74 7.79 -1.34
CA TYR A 181 -0.91 8.18 -2.74
C TYR A 181 -0.26 9.52 -2.99
N VAL A 182 0.36 9.67 -4.16
CA VAL A 182 1.07 10.87 -4.56
C VAL A 182 0.66 11.32 -5.96
N THR A 183 0.80 12.62 -6.18
CA THR A 183 0.68 13.26 -7.50
C THR A 183 2.00 13.89 -7.90
N PRO A 184 2.23 14.20 -9.18
CA PRO A 184 3.34 15.06 -9.60
C PRO A 184 3.28 16.41 -8.87
N GLY A 185 4.45 16.96 -8.52
CA GLY A 185 4.54 18.23 -7.78
C GLY A 185 4.15 19.48 -8.58
N GLN A 186 3.90 19.33 -9.88
CA GLN A 186 3.40 20.40 -10.74
C GLN A 186 2.10 19.95 -11.40
N GLU A 187 1.11 20.84 -11.41
CA GLU A 187 -0.10 20.58 -12.19
C GLU A 187 0.18 20.82 -13.68
N LYS A 188 -0.31 19.91 -14.52
CA LYS A 188 -0.20 20.01 -15.97
C LYS A 188 -1.44 19.44 -16.64
N SER A 189 -1.93 20.15 -17.64
CA SER A 189 -3.03 19.70 -18.50
C SER A 189 -2.50 18.85 -19.66
N PHE A 190 -3.32 17.89 -20.07
CA PHE A 190 -3.06 17.00 -21.20
C PHE A 190 -4.34 16.82 -21.99
N ASP A 191 -4.21 16.70 -23.30
CA ASP A 191 -5.35 16.54 -24.21
C ASP A 191 -5.85 15.09 -24.28
N ASN A 192 -5.05 14.13 -23.80
CA ASN A 192 -5.43 12.72 -23.78
C ASN A 192 -5.15 12.03 -22.44
N ASP A 193 -5.98 11.02 -22.13
CA ASP A 193 -5.92 10.31 -20.85
C ASP A 193 -4.62 9.53 -20.65
N ASN A 194 -3.98 9.05 -21.73
CA ASN A 194 -2.78 8.23 -21.64
C ASN A 194 -1.57 9.06 -21.19
N GLU A 195 -1.41 10.26 -21.74
CA GLU A 195 -0.41 11.22 -21.27
C GLU A 195 -0.69 11.68 -19.85
N LYS A 196 -1.97 11.91 -19.51
CA LYS A 196 -2.39 12.22 -18.14
C LYS A 196 -2.03 11.09 -17.17
N ALA A 197 -2.22 9.83 -17.56
CA ALA A 197 -1.88 8.67 -16.74
C ALA A 197 -0.36 8.51 -16.58
N ALA A 198 0.40 8.64 -17.67
CA ALA A 198 1.86 8.60 -17.63
C ALA A 198 2.43 9.74 -16.76
N TYR A 199 1.86 10.94 -16.85
CA TYR A 199 2.23 12.05 -16.00
C TYR A 199 1.88 11.79 -14.54
N SER A 200 0.67 11.31 -14.25
CA SER A 200 0.26 10.94 -12.88
C SER A 200 1.24 9.96 -12.24
N ALA A 201 1.71 8.94 -12.98
CA ALA A 201 2.70 7.97 -12.52
C ALA A 201 4.09 8.59 -12.22
N SER A 202 4.41 9.76 -12.78
CA SER A 202 5.71 10.39 -12.55
C SER A 202 5.90 10.83 -11.09
N GLY A 203 4.82 11.06 -10.34
CA GLY A 203 4.91 11.34 -8.90
C GLY A 203 5.51 10.17 -8.12
N VAL A 204 5.10 8.94 -8.44
CA VAL A 204 5.67 7.71 -7.84
C VAL A 204 7.16 7.58 -8.20
N VAL A 205 7.52 7.86 -9.46
CA VAL A 205 8.91 7.81 -9.91
C VAL A 205 9.77 8.86 -9.19
N ALA A 206 9.25 10.07 -8.97
CA ALA A 206 9.95 11.12 -8.24
C ALA A 206 10.15 10.73 -6.77
N MET A 207 9.11 10.22 -6.10
CA MET A 207 9.20 9.75 -4.71
C MET A 207 10.18 8.57 -4.58
N HIS A 208 10.16 7.63 -5.53
CA HIS A 208 11.09 6.50 -5.58
C HIS A 208 12.55 6.95 -5.56
N LYS A 209 12.92 7.93 -6.40
CA LYS A 209 14.28 8.49 -6.44
C LYS A 209 14.70 9.08 -5.09
N GLN A 210 13.81 9.80 -4.42
CA GLN A 210 14.09 10.38 -3.11
C GLN A 210 14.26 9.30 -2.03
N ILE A 211 13.41 8.26 -2.03
CA ILE A 211 13.52 7.13 -1.11
C ILE A 211 14.85 6.40 -1.30
N LEU A 212 15.24 6.09 -2.54
CA LEU A 212 16.53 5.45 -2.81
C LEU A 212 17.71 6.28 -2.29
N ALA A 213 17.70 7.60 -2.51
CA ALA A 213 18.75 8.48 -2.02
C ALA A 213 18.84 8.45 -0.48
N ILE A 214 17.71 8.39 0.22
CA ILE A 214 17.69 8.23 1.69
C ILE A 214 18.23 6.86 2.10
N TYR A 215 17.80 5.77 1.46
CA TYR A 215 18.27 4.43 1.83
C TYR A 215 19.77 4.26 1.57
N GLN A 216 20.30 4.76 0.46
CA GLN A 216 21.74 4.73 0.18
C GLN A 216 22.56 5.57 1.16
N LYS A 217 21.96 6.63 1.72
CA LYS A 217 22.60 7.49 2.73
C LYS A 217 22.54 6.87 4.13
N GLU A 218 21.42 6.26 4.50
CA GLU A 218 21.11 5.89 5.89
C GLU A 218 21.32 4.40 6.19
N LEU A 219 21.43 3.56 5.15
CA LEU A 219 21.48 2.10 5.25
C LEU A 219 22.65 1.55 4.43
N GLU A 220 23.02 0.30 4.72
CA GLU A 220 24.01 -0.44 3.94
C GLU A 220 23.31 -1.19 2.81
N GLU A 221 23.68 -0.88 1.56
CA GLU A 221 23.23 -1.63 0.38
C GLU A 221 23.99 -2.97 0.28
N PHE A 222 23.30 -4.04 -0.13
CA PHE A 222 23.91 -5.34 -0.36
C PHE A 222 23.18 -6.09 -1.49
N GLU A 223 23.79 -7.16 -1.99
CA GLU A 223 23.18 -8.02 -3.01
C GLU A 223 22.18 -9.00 -2.37
N GLY A 224 20.90 -8.90 -2.75
CA GLY A 224 19.85 -9.79 -2.28
C GLY A 224 19.56 -10.97 -3.22
N GLN A 225 18.42 -11.64 -3.03
CA GLN A 225 18.06 -12.86 -3.78
C GLN A 225 17.61 -12.60 -5.22
N GLU A 226 17.02 -11.42 -5.47
CA GLU A 226 16.52 -10.99 -6.79
C GLU A 226 17.18 -9.65 -7.17
N PRO A 227 18.50 -9.61 -7.34
CA PRO A 227 19.26 -8.38 -7.54
C PRO A 227 18.93 -7.69 -8.87
N GLU A 228 18.34 -8.39 -9.84
CA GLU A 228 17.88 -7.84 -11.11
C GLU A 228 16.58 -7.04 -10.97
N LYS A 229 15.76 -7.33 -9.94
CA LYS A 229 14.46 -6.69 -9.71
C LYS A 229 14.44 -5.68 -8.58
N TYR A 230 15.27 -5.89 -7.55
CA TYR A 230 15.21 -5.08 -6.32
C TYR A 230 16.59 -4.56 -5.90
N TYR A 231 16.57 -3.40 -5.23
CA TYR A 231 17.66 -2.99 -4.34
C TYR A 231 17.38 -3.51 -2.93
N TYR A 232 18.44 -3.89 -2.21
CA TYR A 232 18.35 -4.41 -0.86
C TYR A 232 19.21 -3.57 0.09
N PHE A 233 18.61 -3.18 1.21
CA PHE A 233 19.23 -2.35 2.23
C PHE A 233 19.08 -2.99 3.60
N ARG A 234 20.05 -2.82 4.48
CA ARG A 234 19.98 -3.28 5.87
C ARG A 234 20.50 -2.21 6.82
N LYS A 235 20.01 -2.23 8.06
CA LYS A 235 20.66 -1.48 9.14
C LYS A 235 21.86 -2.28 9.64
N ALA A 236 23.05 -1.72 9.47
CA ALA A 236 24.27 -2.32 10.01
C ALA A 236 24.13 -2.47 11.54
N GLY A 237 24.36 -3.68 12.04
CA GLY A 237 24.49 -3.94 13.46
C GLY A 237 25.73 -3.25 14.03
N LYS A 238 25.71 -2.84 15.30
CA LYS A 238 26.95 -2.37 15.93
C LYS A 238 27.82 -3.60 16.20
N VAL A 239 29.03 -3.63 15.66
CA VAL A 239 30.01 -4.65 16.03
C VAL A 239 30.46 -4.34 17.46
N CYS A 240 29.90 -5.04 18.44
CA CYS A 240 30.40 -5.03 19.81
C CYS A 240 30.76 -6.48 20.19
N CYS A 241 31.95 -6.67 20.73
CA CYS A 241 32.39 -7.95 21.33
C CYS A 241 32.50 -9.16 20.37
N SER A 242 33.09 -8.97 19.18
CA SER A 242 33.51 -10.06 18.27
C SER A 242 32.39 -10.98 17.77
N LYS A 243 31.13 -10.53 17.82
CA LYS A 243 30.02 -11.14 17.10
C LYS A 243 29.41 -10.06 16.19
N PRO A 244 29.31 -10.28 14.87
CA PRO A 244 28.54 -9.38 14.04
C PRO A 244 27.09 -9.40 14.54
N ASP A 245 26.59 -8.25 15.00
CA ASP A 245 25.16 -8.10 15.27
C ASP A 245 24.41 -8.44 13.98
N LYS A 246 23.41 -9.32 14.09
CA LYS A 246 22.52 -9.58 12.96
C LYS A 246 21.81 -8.28 12.60
N PRO A 247 21.66 -7.94 11.31
CA PRO A 247 20.90 -6.77 10.91
C PRO A 247 19.50 -6.85 11.51
N SER A 248 19.01 -5.75 12.08
CA SER A 248 17.71 -5.75 12.76
C SER A 248 16.55 -5.85 11.77
N PHE A 249 16.75 -5.37 10.54
CA PHE A 249 15.79 -5.47 9.46
C PHE A 249 16.48 -5.43 8.09
N VAL A 250 15.73 -5.88 7.07
CA VAL A 250 16.04 -5.72 5.66
C VAL A 250 14.92 -4.92 5.00
N ILE A 251 15.29 -3.96 4.16
CA ILE A 251 14.39 -3.30 3.23
C ILE A 251 14.70 -3.80 1.82
N LYS A 252 13.67 -4.20 1.09
CA LYS A 252 13.72 -4.54 -0.34
C LYS A 252 12.83 -3.54 -1.09
N ILE A 253 13.34 -2.92 -2.15
CA ILE A 253 12.60 -1.91 -2.94
C ILE A 253 12.79 -2.18 -4.43
N GLN A 254 11.72 -2.06 -5.20
CA GLN A 254 11.76 -2.32 -6.65
C GLN A 254 12.71 -1.35 -7.36
N LYS A 255 13.58 -1.87 -8.25
CA LYS A 255 14.47 -1.02 -9.03
C LYS A 255 13.72 -0.04 -9.94
N ASN A 256 12.57 -0.49 -10.45
CA ASN A 256 11.68 0.30 -11.29
C ASN A 256 10.27 0.22 -10.71
N PRO A 257 9.64 1.36 -10.36
CA PRO A 257 8.22 1.40 -10.07
C PRO A 257 7.41 0.89 -11.26
N PHE A 258 6.27 0.27 -11.00
CA PHE A 258 5.31 -0.03 -12.05
C PHE A 258 4.71 1.27 -12.58
N VAL A 259 4.68 1.40 -13.91
CA VAL A 259 3.95 2.44 -14.64
C VAL A 259 3.00 1.71 -15.57
N PHE A 260 1.70 1.93 -15.37
CA PHE A 260 0.67 1.14 -16.03
C PHE A 260 0.19 1.84 -17.31
N SER A 261 0.73 1.44 -18.46
CA SER A 261 0.27 1.93 -19.76
C SER A 261 -1.14 1.44 -20.12
N ASN A 262 -1.52 0.26 -19.63
CA ASN A 262 -2.83 -0.37 -19.79
C ASN A 262 -3.76 -0.12 -18.60
N TRP A 263 -3.63 1.04 -17.94
CA TRP A 263 -4.37 1.38 -16.71
C TRP A 263 -5.90 1.22 -16.82
N LYS A 264 -6.48 1.33 -18.03
CA LYS A 264 -7.91 1.08 -18.29
C LYS A 264 -8.33 -0.38 -18.09
N ASP A 265 -7.39 -1.32 -18.24
CA ASP A 265 -7.65 -2.76 -18.24
C ASP A 265 -7.25 -3.44 -16.93
N LEU A 266 -6.68 -2.69 -15.99
CA LEU A 266 -6.24 -3.24 -14.70
C LEU A 266 -7.41 -3.29 -13.69
N PRO A 267 -7.34 -4.17 -12.68
CA PRO A 267 -8.27 -4.16 -11.57
C PRO A 267 -7.97 -3.01 -10.58
N MET A 268 -9.00 -2.34 -10.04
CA MET A 268 -8.96 -0.91 -9.70
C MET A 268 -9.17 -0.60 -8.20
N PRO A 269 -8.38 0.29 -7.59
CA PRO A 269 -8.40 0.56 -6.17
C PRO A 269 -9.43 1.62 -5.67
N SER A 270 -10.33 2.16 -6.49
CA SER A 270 -11.53 2.87 -5.99
C SER A 270 -12.40 3.31 -7.16
N ASN A 271 -13.71 3.07 -7.10
CA ASN A 271 -14.67 3.44 -8.17
C ASN A 271 -14.11 3.11 -9.58
N PRO A 272 -14.18 1.83 -10.03
CA PRO A 272 -13.54 1.34 -11.25
C PRO A 272 -13.97 2.05 -12.54
N LYS A 273 -14.95 2.96 -12.46
CA LYS A 273 -15.40 3.79 -13.57
C LYS A 273 -14.66 5.13 -13.68
N LYS A 274 -13.98 5.59 -12.62
CA LYS A 274 -13.42 6.95 -12.56
C LYS A 274 -12.01 7.07 -12.01
N HIS A 275 -11.55 6.21 -11.09
CA HIS A 275 -10.18 6.28 -10.60
C HIS A 275 -9.38 5.04 -10.99
N PHE A 276 -8.19 5.28 -11.56
CA PHE A 276 -7.35 4.19 -12.05
C PHE A 276 -5.93 4.28 -11.56
N LEU A 277 -5.35 3.14 -11.18
CA LEU A 277 -3.95 3.06 -10.75
C LEU A 277 -3.04 3.32 -11.96
N SER A 278 -2.29 4.42 -11.92
CA SER A 278 -1.37 4.82 -12.99
C SER A 278 0.07 4.43 -12.69
N GLY A 279 0.42 4.37 -11.40
CA GLY A 279 1.76 4.04 -10.93
C GLY A 279 1.73 3.37 -9.55
N LEU A 280 2.71 2.50 -9.31
CA LEU A 280 2.84 1.74 -8.08
C LEU A 280 4.31 1.47 -7.76
N LEU A 281 4.70 1.74 -6.52
CA LEU A 281 5.96 1.30 -5.94
C LEU A 281 5.65 0.52 -4.66
N LEU A 282 6.27 -0.66 -4.54
CA LEU A 282 6.21 -1.46 -3.33
C LEU A 282 7.57 -1.48 -2.62
N ILE A 283 7.54 -1.17 -1.33
CA ILE A 283 8.69 -1.21 -0.44
C ILE A 283 8.41 -2.25 0.64
N TYR A 284 9.30 -3.20 0.77
CA TYR A 284 9.15 -4.34 1.66
C TYR A 284 10.08 -4.18 2.83
N ARG A 285 9.57 -4.41 4.05
CA ARG A 285 10.37 -4.40 5.27
C ARG A 285 10.18 -5.72 6.00
N SER A 286 11.30 -6.41 6.21
CA SER A 286 11.36 -7.68 6.94
C SER A 286 12.16 -7.51 8.22
N GLU A 287 11.53 -7.74 9.37
CA GLU A 287 12.19 -7.74 10.67
C GLU A 287 12.88 -9.09 10.90
N ILE A 288 14.18 -9.10 11.19
CA ILE A 288 14.94 -10.35 11.38
C ILE A 288 14.77 -10.80 12.84
N LYS A 289 13.76 -11.64 13.11
CA LYS A 289 13.60 -12.33 14.39
C LYS A 289 14.33 -13.67 14.32
N GLY A 290 15.16 -13.98 15.32
CA GLY A 290 15.98 -15.19 15.35
C GLY A 290 15.20 -16.48 15.04
N LEU A 291 15.77 -17.30 14.14
CA LEU A 291 15.37 -18.66 13.75
C LEU A 291 14.02 -18.87 13.02
N SER A 292 13.22 -17.84 12.74
CA SER A 292 12.08 -17.98 11.81
C SER A 292 12.53 -17.76 10.37
N THR A 293 12.26 -18.71 9.48
CA THR A 293 12.55 -18.62 8.03
C THR A 293 11.57 -17.75 7.26
N LEU A 294 10.52 -17.24 7.89
CA LEU A 294 9.60 -16.27 7.30
C LEU A 294 9.44 -15.10 8.28
N ALA A 295 10.21 -14.04 8.08
CA ALA A 295 9.91 -12.75 8.68
C ALA A 295 8.55 -12.30 8.15
N SER A 296 7.67 -11.80 9.03
CA SER A 296 6.45 -11.11 8.61
C SER A 296 6.86 -9.87 7.80
N GLU A 297 6.78 -9.96 6.47
CA GLU A 297 7.13 -8.86 5.57
C GLU A 297 5.97 -7.86 5.55
N THR A 298 6.25 -6.63 5.98
CA THR A 298 5.29 -5.50 5.92
C THR A 298 5.58 -4.68 4.67
N VAL A 299 4.53 -4.31 3.93
CA VAL A 299 4.68 -3.55 2.69
C VAL A 299 4.25 -2.09 2.88
N PHE A 300 5.00 -1.17 2.28
CA PHE A 300 4.59 0.21 2.07
C PHE A 300 4.35 0.43 0.57
N GLU A 301 3.09 0.73 0.24
CA GLU A 301 2.61 1.07 -1.09
C GLU A 301 2.74 2.59 -1.29
N VAL A 302 3.43 3.00 -2.36
CA VAL A 302 3.27 4.34 -2.93
C VAL A 302 2.49 4.20 -4.23
N GLY A 303 1.30 4.78 -4.28
CA GLY A 303 0.41 4.73 -5.44
C GLY A 303 0.23 6.08 -6.12
N SER A 304 -0.17 6.08 -7.38
CA SER A 304 -0.72 7.26 -8.04
C SER A 304 -1.99 6.89 -8.79
N LEU A 305 -2.93 7.83 -8.86
CA LEU A 305 -4.21 7.63 -9.53
C LEU A 305 -4.38 8.62 -10.68
N ILE A 306 -4.96 8.16 -11.79
CA ILE A 306 -5.66 9.02 -12.74
C ILE A 306 -7.13 9.08 -12.35
N ARG A 307 -7.68 10.30 -12.28
CA ARG A 307 -9.11 10.55 -12.07
C ARG A 307 -9.73 11.06 -13.36
N LEU A 308 -10.73 10.34 -13.84
CA LEU A 308 -11.58 10.71 -14.96
C LEU A 308 -12.87 11.39 -14.44
N PRO A 309 -13.45 12.32 -15.22
CA PRO A 309 -14.67 13.03 -14.86
C PRO A 309 -15.89 12.12 -14.63
#